data_AF-A0A8H3XY60-F1
#
_entry.id   AF-A0A8H3XY60-F1
#
_cell.length_a   1.000
_cell.length_b   1.000
_cell.length_c   1.000
_cell.angle_alpha   90.00
_cell.angle_beta   90.00
_cell.angle_gamma   90.00
#
_symmetry.space_group_name_H-M   'P 1'
#
loop_
_entity.id
_entity.type
_entity.pdbx_description
1 polymer ?
#
loop_
_entity_poly.entity_id
_entity_poly.type
_entity_poly.pdbx_seq_one_letter_code
_entity_poly.pdbx_strand_id
1 'polypeptide(L)'
;MSTAAKTTTTYRALLRELPRRTLSTPTPLQHRLRDMYISNNNNNNQQGVVNADTQESLRQHRLDQANQFAIYAKAQRVYAELVERYNPGTTLDEEERIRLTARRVGWDLPVEAGKEKDE
;
A
#
# COMPACT_ATOMS: atom_id res chain seq x y z
N MET A 1 -0.68 -26.20 -5.46
CA MET A 1 -1.32 -25.64 -4.23
C MET A 1 -2.82 -25.60 -4.42
N SER A 2 -3.60 -26.07 -3.44
CA SER A 2 -5.07 -25.96 -3.44
C SER A 2 -5.52 -24.49 -3.55
N THR A 3 -6.62 -24.23 -4.26
CA THR A 3 -7.19 -22.89 -4.46
C THR A 3 -7.59 -22.24 -3.13
N ALA A 4 -8.06 -23.03 -2.16
CA ALA A 4 -8.30 -22.61 -0.78
C ALA A 4 -7.02 -22.16 -0.06
N ALA A 5 -5.91 -22.87 -0.27
CA ALA A 5 -4.61 -22.48 0.29
C ALA A 5 -4.07 -21.19 -0.34
N LYS A 6 -4.25 -20.99 -1.67
CA LYS A 6 -3.93 -19.73 -2.35
C LYS A 6 -4.77 -18.57 -1.81
N THR A 7 -6.06 -18.81 -1.59
CA THR A 7 -7.01 -17.82 -1.04
C THR A 7 -6.54 -17.30 0.32
N THR A 8 -6.24 -18.21 1.25
CA THR A 8 -5.78 -17.82 2.60
C THR A 8 -4.40 -17.15 2.59
N THR A 9 -3.50 -17.60 1.70
CA THR A 9 -2.15 -17.04 1.57
C THR A 9 -2.19 -15.60 1.03
N THR A 10 -2.93 -15.36 -0.06
CA THR A 10 -3.09 -14.03 -0.66
C THR A 10 -3.80 -13.05 0.28
N TYR A 11 -4.88 -13.49 0.95
CA TYR A 11 -5.57 -12.69 1.96
C TYR A 11 -4.62 -12.26 3.09
N ARG A 12 -3.82 -13.18 3.63
CA ARG A 12 -2.84 -12.86 4.69
C ARG A 12 -1.71 -11.96 4.20
N ALA A 13 -1.30 -12.08 2.93
CA ALA A 13 -0.30 -11.19 2.33
C ALA A 13 -0.84 -9.76 2.27
N LEU A 14 -2.07 -9.55 1.79
CA LEU A 14 -2.72 -8.24 1.77
C LEU A 14 -2.87 -7.63 3.16
N LEU A 15 -3.28 -8.42 4.16
CA LEU A 15 -3.43 -7.94 5.53
C LEU A 15 -2.11 -7.49 6.17
N ARG A 16 -0.95 -8.00 5.72
CA ARG A 16 0.37 -7.61 6.26
C ARG A 16 0.86 -6.27 5.73
N GLU A 17 0.42 -5.88 4.54
CA GLU A 17 0.78 -4.60 3.92
C GLU A 17 -0.11 -3.44 4.41
N LEU A 18 -1.23 -3.75 5.08
CA LEU A 18 -2.03 -2.72 5.75
C LEU A 18 -1.25 -2.12 6.93
N PRO A 19 -1.41 -0.80 7.19
CA PRO A 19 -0.80 -0.16 8.34
C PRO A 19 -1.13 -0.91 9.64
N ARG A 20 -0.09 -1.32 10.38
CA ARG A 20 -0.25 -1.96 11.69
C ARG A 20 -0.83 -0.94 12.66
N ARG A 21 -2.03 -1.21 13.15
CA ARG A 21 -2.70 -0.38 14.15
C ARG A 21 -2.96 -1.21 15.40
N THR A 22 -2.71 -0.62 16.56
CA THR A 22 -3.10 -1.18 17.85
C THR A 22 -4.56 -0.85 18.13
N LEU A 23 -5.46 -1.40 17.30
CA LEU A 23 -6.90 -1.27 17.50
C LEU A 23 -7.43 -2.57 18.11
N SER A 24 -8.32 -2.44 19.09
CA SER A 24 -9.05 -3.58 19.67
C SER A 24 -10.01 -4.21 18.64
N THR A 25 -10.55 -3.40 17.72
CA THR A 25 -11.49 -3.83 16.69
C THR A 25 -10.91 -3.72 15.27
N PRO A 26 -11.16 -4.69 14.39
CA PRO A 26 -10.72 -4.63 13.00
C PRO A 26 -11.34 -3.45 12.25
N THR A 27 -10.63 -2.91 11.26
CA THR A 27 -11.10 -1.74 10.50
C THR A 27 -12.23 -2.10 9.53
N PRO A 28 -13.09 -1.14 9.12
CA PRO A 28 -14.12 -1.39 8.10
C PRO A 28 -13.53 -1.94 6.79
N LEU A 29 -12.32 -1.50 6.43
CA LEU A 29 -11.60 -2.00 5.26
C LEU A 29 -11.22 -3.49 5.40
N GLN A 30 -10.76 -3.91 6.59
CA GLN A 30 -10.47 -5.32 6.85
C GLN A 30 -11.72 -6.19 6.76
N HIS A 31 -12.87 -5.70 7.24
CA HIS A 31 -14.16 -6.38 7.07
C HIS A 31 -14.53 -6.50 5.59
N ARG A 32 -14.47 -5.41 4.83
CA ARG A 32 -14.75 -5.44 3.38
C ARG A 32 -13.86 -6.43 2.63
N LEU A 33 -12.56 -6.44 2.93
CA LEU A 33 -11.64 -7.42 2.32
C LEU A 33 -12.02 -8.85 2.70
N ARG A 34 -12.35 -9.09 3.97
CA ARG A 34 -12.82 -10.40 4.42
C ARG A 34 -14.08 -10.82 3.66
N ASP A 35 -15.06 -9.93 3.53
CA ASP A 35 -16.32 -10.21 2.84
C ASP A 35 -16.09 -10.52 1.36
N MET A 36 -15.20 -9.80 0.68
CA MET A 36 -14.83 -10.11 -0.72
C MET A 36 -14.31 -11.55 -0.90
N TYR A 37 -13.55 -12.04 0.07
CA TYR A 37 -12.99 -13.39 0.04
C TYR A 37 -13.99 -14.47 0.50
N ILE A 38 -14.91 -14.14 1.42
CA ILE A 38 -15.94 -15.06 1.94
C ILE A 38 -17.15 -15.16 0.99
N SER A 39 -17.71 -14.02 0.56
CA SER A 39 -18.89 -13.96 -0.31
C SER A 39 -18.67 -14.68 -1.64
N ASN A 40 -17.45 -14.65 -2.17
CA ASN A 40 -17.09 -15.35 -3.40
C ASN A 40 -17.12 -16.89 -3.26
N ASN A 41 -17.07 -17.42 -2.03
CA ASN A 41 -17.18 -18.85 -1.76
C ASN A 41 -18.66 -19.30 -1.65
N ASN A 42 -19.54 -18.42 -1.15
CA ASN A 42 -20.94 -18.72 -0.88
C ASN A 42 -21.85 -18.57 -2.12
N ASN A 43 -21.51 -17.69 -3.08
CA ASN A 43 -22.27 -17.49 -4.31
C ASN A 43 -22.26 -18.72 -5.26
N ASN A 44 -21.33 -19.66 -5.07
CA ASN A 44 -21.27 -20.91 -5.85
C ASN A 44 -22.48 -21.84 -5.63
N ASN A 45 -23.20 -21.69 -4.52
CA ASN A 45 -24.34 -22.57 -4.20
C ASN A 45 -25.69 -22.08 -4.77
N GLN A 46 -25.78 -20.88 -5.34
CA GLN A 46 -27.08 -20.27 -5.72
C GLN A 46 -27.21 -19.86 -7.19
N GLN A 47 -26.16 -19.98 -8.02
CA GLN A 47 -26.23 -19.64 -9.45
C GLN A 47 -26.06 -20.89 -10.32
N GLY A 48 -27.19 -21.38 -10.84
CA GLY A 48 -27.26 -22.61 -11.64
C GLY A 48 -26.51 -22.53 -12.97
N VAL A 49 -26.06 -23.69 -13.46
CA VAL A 49 -25.70 -24.07 -14.85
C VAL A 49 -25.03 -22.99 -15.72
N VAL A 50 -24.18 -22.13 -15.17
CA VAL A 50 -23.23 -21.34 -15.96
C VAL A 50 -21.85 -21.96 -15.77
N ASN A 51 -21.18 -22.28 -16.89
CA ASN A 51 -19.92 -23.02 -17.01
C ASN A 51 -19.00 -22.94 -15.76
N ALA A 52 -18.95 -24.02 -14.97
CA ALA A 52 -18.12 -24.08 -13.76
C ALA A 52 -16.64 -23.75 -14.03
N ASP A 53 -16.14 -24.10 -15.21
CA ASP A 53 -14.77 -23.82 -15.65
C ASP A 53 -14.49 -22.32 -15.84
N THR A 54 -15.46 -21.54 -16.33
CA THR A 54 -15.28 -20.09 -16.46
C THR A 54 -15.30 -19.40 -15.09
N GLN A 55 -16.10 -19.89 -14.15
CA GLN A 55 -16.11 -19.36 -12.77
C GLN A 55 -14.80 -19.65 -12.04
N GLU A 56 -14.25 -20.86 -12.18
CA GLU A 56 -12.98 -21.21 -11.54
C GLU A 56 -11.80 -20.43 -12.15
N SER A 57 -11.78 -20.24 -13.47
CA SER A 57 -10.74 -19.41 -14.11
C SER A 57 -10.82 -17.93 -13.68
N LEU A 58 -12.03 -17.36 -13.58
CA LEU A 58 -12.23 -16.01 -13.05
C LEU A 58 -11.77 -15.89 -11.59
N ARG A 59 -12.06 -16.91 -10.76
CA ARG A 59 -11.60 -16.96 -9.37
C ARG A 59 -10.08 -16.98 -9.30
N GLN A 60 -9.43 -17.84 -10.08
CA GLN A 60 -7.97 -17.92 -10.13
C GLN A 60 -7.36 -16.58 -10.57
N HIS A 61 -7.93 -15.94 -11.60
CA HIS A 61 -7.49 -14.62 -12.07
C HIS A 61 -7.59 -13.55 -10.96
N ARG A 62 -8.67 -13.54 -10.17
CA ARG A 62 -8.81 -12.61 -9.03
C ARG A 62 -7.78 -12.86 -7.94
N LEU A 63 -7.48 -14.12 -7.65
CA LEU A 63 -6.44 -14.47 -6.68
C LEU A 63 -5.05 -14.02 -7.15
N ASP A 64 -4.77 -14.16 -8.45
CA ASP A 64 -3.50 -13.75 -9.03
C ASP A 64 -3.35 -12.22 -9.04
N GLN A 65 -4.43 -11.48 -9.35
CA GLN A 65 -4.49 -10.01 -9.18
C GLN A 65 -4.22 -9.57 -7.75
N ALA A 66 -4.86 -10.22 -6.77
CA ALA A 66 -4.66 -9.91 -5.36
C ALA A 66 -3.21 -10.16 -4.92
N ASN A 67 -2.60 -11.24 -5.43
CA ASN A 67 -1.19 -11.53 -5.17
C ASN A 67 -0.26 -10.47 -5.79
N GLN A 68 -0.52 -10.07 -7.04
CA GLN A 68 0.23 -9.02 -7.71
C GLN A 68 0.15 -7.69 -6.93
N PHE A 69 -1.02 -7.34 -6.42
CA PHE A 69 -1.20 -6.16 -5.59
C PHE A 69 -0.42 -6.25 -4.27
N ALA A 70 -0.42 -7.41 -3.61
CA ALA A 70 0.36 -7.60 -2.38
C ALA A 70 1.87 -7.43 -2.64
N ILE A 71 2.38 -7.94 -3.77
CA ILE A 71 3.78 -7.76 -4.19
C ILE A 71 4.08 -6.28 -4.44
N TYR A 72 3.19 -5.58 -5.14
CA TYR A 72 3.33 -4.15 -5.41
C TYR A 72 3.36 -3.32 -4.12
N ALA A 73 2.45 -3.57 -3.18
CA ALA A 73 2.40 -2.86 -1.90
C ALA A 73 3.70 -3.07 -1.08
N LYS A 74 4.21 -4.30 -1.05
CA LYS A 74 5.50 -4.62 -0.44
C LYS A 74 6.64 -3.85 -1.12
N ALA A 75 6.66 -3.80 -2.45
CA ALA A 75 7.66 -3.09 -3.22
C ALA A 75 7.61 -1.58 -2.96
N GLN A 76 6.41 -0.99 -2.84
CA GLN A 76 6.23 0.42 -2.50
C GLN A 76 6.83 0.79 -1.14
N ARG A 77 6.66 -0.09 -0.14
CA ARG A 77 7.27 0.10 1.18
C ARG A 77 8.81 0.08 1.12
N VAL A 78 9.38 -0.89 0.39
CA VAL A 78 10.83 -1.00 0.20
C VAL A 78 11.37 0.20 -0.59
N TYR A 79 10.64 0.64 -1.61
CA TYR A 79 11.00 1.82 -2.39
C TYR A 79 11.07 3.07 -1.50
N ALA A 80 10.06 3.31 -0.66
CA ALA A 80 10.07 4.45 0.27
C ALA A 80 11.31 4.41 1.19
N GLU A 81 11.62 3.25 1.78
CA GLU A 81 12.82 3.08 2.62
C GLU A 81 14.13 3.35 1.86
N LEU A 82 14.23 2.89 0.61
CA LEU A 82 15.41 3.13 -0.22
C LEU A 82 15.56 4.60 -0.60
N VAL A 83 14.46 5.27 -0.92
CA VAL A 83 14.48 6.70 -1.25
C VAL A 83 14.96 7.52 -0.05
N GLU A 84 14.45 7.25 1.16
CA GLU A 84 14.90 7.92 2.38
C GLU A 84 16.40 7.70 2.65
N ARG A 85 16.90 6.48 2.41
CA ARG A 85 18.30 6.13 2.70
C ARG A 85 19.29 6.75 1.72
N TYR A 86 18.99 6.67 0.43
CA TYR A 86 19.92 7.07 -0.62
C TYR A 86 19.71 8.50 -1.10
N ASN A 87 18.56 9.10 -0.80
CA ASN A 87 18.26 10.48 -1.15
C ASN A 87 17.59 11.24 0.01
N PRO A 88 18.33 11.46 1.13
CA PRO A 88 17.80 12.06 2.36
C PRO A 88 17.49 13.57 2.27
N GLY A 89 17.43 14.14 1.07
CA GLY A 89 17.17 15.57 0.84
C GLY A 89 16.12 15.85 -0.23
N THR A 90 15.39 14.84 -0.71
CA THR A 90 14.34 15.03 -1.73
C THR A 90 13.15 15.83 -1.24
N THR A 91 12.84 15.73 0.05
CA THR A 91 11.70 16.41 0.66
C THR A 91 12.04 17.84 1.06
N LEU A 92 13.31 18.23 1.00
CA LEU A 92 13.79 19.56 1.38
C LEU A 92 13.67 20.50 0.18
N ASP A 93 13.04 21.65 0.37
CA ASP A 93 13.02 22.67 -0.68
C ASP A 93 14.43 23.23 -0.91
N GLU A 94 14.70 23.73 -2.12
CA GLU A 94 16.01 24.24 -2.50
C GLU A 94 16.47 25.37 -1.55
N GLU A 95 15.54 26.23 -1.13
CA GLU A 95 15.84 27.36 -0.22
C GLU A 95 16.28 26.88 1.17
N GLU A 96 15.58 25.89 1.72
CA GLU A 96 15.93 25.29 3.00
C GLU A 96 17.29 24.57 2.94
N ARG A 97 17.59 23.94 1.79
CA ARG A 97 18.90 23.32 1.53
C ARG A 97 20.03 24.34 1.50
N ILE A 98 19.83 25.47 0.80
CA ILE A 98 20.80 26.56 0.76
C ILE A 98 21.00 27.12 2.17
N ARG A 99 19.92 27.34 2.92
CA ARG A 99 19.98 27.85 4.31
C ARG A 99 20.74 26.91 5.26
N LEU A 100 20.48 25.61 5.23
CA LEU A 100 21.19 24.63 6.07
C LEU A 100 22.66 24.52 5.68
N THR A 101 22.98 24.64 4.39
CA THR A 101 24.37 24.63 3.91
C THR A 101 25.10 25.90 4.30
N ALA A 102 24.45 27.07 4.23
CA ALA A 102 24.99 28.34 4.71
C ALA A 102 25.27 28.30 6.22
N ARG A 103 24.34 27.75 7.02
CA ARG A 103 24.54 27.58 8.46
C ARG A 103 25.72 26.67 8.81
N ARG A 104 25.99 25.65 8.00
CA ARG A 104 27.16 24.78 8.19
C ARG A 104 28.48 25.54 8.12
N VAL A 105 28.54 26.65 7.37
CA VAL A 105 29.71 27.53 7.29
C VAL A 105 29.64 28.75 8.22
N GLY A 106 28.65 28.79 9.12
CA GLY A 106 28.46 29.91 10.07
C GLY A 106 27.82 31.15 9.43
N TRP A 107 27.13 31.00 8.30
CA TRP A 107 26.46 32.09 7.61
C TRP A 107 24.94 31.90 7.66
N ASP A 108 24.20 32.95 8.04
CA ASP A 108 22.74 32.94 7.99
C ASP A 108 22.25 33.67 6.75
N LEU A 109 21.46 32.97 5.92
CA LEU A 109 20.90 33.52 4.70
C LEU A 109 19.79 34.55 5.04
N PRO A 110 19.82 35.76 4.47
CA PRO A 110 18.76 36.75 4.66
C PRO A 110 17.43 36.27 4.06
N VAL A 111 16.32 36.74 4.63
CA VAL A 111 14.97 36.43 4.12
C VAL A 111 14.78 37.19 2.80
N GLU A 112 14.49 36.47 1.73
CA GLU A 112 14.16 37.03 0.42
C GLU A 112 12.92 37.95 0.55
N ALA A 113 13.08 39.24 0.25
CA ALA A 113 12.00 40.22 0.31
C ALA A 113 11.00 39.95 -0.83
N GLY A 114 9.91 39.23 -0.52
CA GLY A 114 8.88 38.87 -1.49
C GLY A 114 8.13 37.57 -1.18
N LYS A 115 8.64 36.76 -0.25
CA LYS A 115 7.93 35.58 0.28
C LYS A 115 7.43 35.90 1.68
N GLU A 116 6.28 36.56 1.77
CA GLU A 116 5.55 36.64 3.03
C GLU A 116 5.22 35.21 3.49
N LYS A 117 5.28 35.00 4.81
CA LYS A 117 5.01 33.72 5.45
C LYS A 117 3.53 33.39 5.26
N ASP A 118 3.23 32.48 4.35
CA ASP A 118 1.96 31.77 4.39
C ASP A 118 2.03 30.79 5.57
N GLU A 119 1.43 31.18 6.70
CA GLU A 119 1.15 30.32 7.87
C GLU A 119 0.01 29.33 7.58
#